data_AF-A0A1V5ZHL3-F1
#
_entry.id   AF-A0A1V5ZHL3-F1
#
_cell.length_a   1.000
_cell.length_b   1.000
_cell.length_c   1.000
_cell.angle_alpha   90.00
_cell.angle_beta   90.00
_cell.angle_gamma   90.00
#
_symmetry.space_group_name_H-M   'P 1'
#
loop_
_entity.id
_entity.type
_entity.pdbx_description
1 polymer ?
#
loop_
_entity_poly.entity_id
_entity_poly.type
_entity_poly.pdbx_seq_one_letter_code
_entity_poly.pdbx_strand_id
1 'polypeptide(L)'
;MGGDTYAYNASAQALGTQNQRLLHSTAKRGNPFSVHDDVHARAGLVCLDCHRPQGHKIPRGNKGTDLVANDLPGVKVECEMCHTSAPHVRNRRTRAALNGHADYIACETCHIARLLPFNNVLKDWVHPIWNEEEGMYVPKAVYSSGDPNRGLTYLWFNGNGTFLANALGANPNRNPDYNPLMRQIVMIQDPVVLGEIAANTRDIRTRYGLDSAAYMARIANALSQLSPDMLSRRREMIERNLRVRMNEGKSRIYPFKLFNAMMFEDLNNEGPFGAMILPFDYRTYFETGDAENAVKVAVANPIVKRMYETPFKLYMMDEFMAYFGVGKWTARYPLDAGNWNVQPRWMRQMGTLMVNHGIQPVGRQCAECHNRNGILDFAALGYTADRVRALQNLPELSYFQPPLRPSHRQEGVEIEAEATDASER
;
A
#
# COMPACT_ATOMS: atom_id res chain seq x y z
N MET A 1 -6.24 9.18 8.35
CA MET A 1 -5.41 7.96 8.24
C MET A 1 -5.98 6.91 9.19
N GLY A 2 -5.73 5.62 8.98
CA GLY A 2 -6.45 4.56 9.70
C GLY A 2 -7.85 4.28 9.13
N GLY A 3 -8.49 3.21 9.61
CA GLY A 3 -9.90 2.91 9.36
C GLY A 3 -10.79 3.74 10.29
N ASP A 4 -12.07 3.91 9.94
CA ASP A 4 -13.02 4.65 10.77
C ASP A 4 -13.43 3.85 12.02
N THR A 5 -13.37 2.52 11.98
CA THR A 5 -13.63 1.66 13.17
C THR A 5 -12.44 1.56 14.13
N TYR A 6 -11.33 2.27 13.85
CA TYR A 6 -10.22 2.35 14.78
C TYR A 6 -10.67 3.04 16.07
N ALA A 7 -10.52 2.35 17.21
CA ALA A 7 -11.09 2.75 18.50
C ALA A 7 -10.75 4.19 18.93
N TYR A 8 -9.58 4.69 18.53
CA TYR A 8 -9.09 6.02 18.89
C TYR A 8 -9.27 7.06 17.76
N ASN A 9 -10.15 6.80 16.79
CA ASN A 9 -10.50 7.75 15.74
C ASN A 9 -11.55 8.74 16.27
N ALA A 10 -11.10 9.89 16.79
CA ALA A 10 -11.97 10.92 17.34
C ALA A 10 -13.06 11.40 16.34
N SER A 11 -12.72 11.53 15.06
CA SER A 11 -13.68 11.94 14.02
C SER A 11 -14.76 10.90 13.75
N ALA A 12 -14.50 9.63 14.02
CA ALA A 12 -15.47 8.55 13.84
C ALA A 12 -16.36 8.33 15.08
N GLN A 13 -16.08 9.00 16.20
CA GLN A 13 -16.93 8.94 17.39
C GLN A 13 -18.17 9.84 17.27
N ALA A 14 -18.17 10.81 16.36
CA ALA A 14 -19.30 11.68 16.07
C ALA A 14 -19.75 11.50 14.62
N LEU A 15 -20.69 10.59 14.39
CA LEU A 15 -21.15 10.24 13.03
C LEU A 15 -21.99 11.32 12.36
N GLY A 16 -22.46 12.32 13.11
CA GLY A 16 -23.45 13.29 12.66
C GLY A 16 -24.88 12.82 12.94
N THR A 17 -25.86 13.71 12.73
CA THR A 17 -27.27 13.47 13.08
C THR A 17 -28.20 13.25 11.88
N GLN A 18 -27.87 13.81 10.72
CA GLN A 18 -28.71 13.70 9.50
C GLN A 18 -28.12 12.75 8.46
N ASN A 19 -26.87 13.00 8.06
CA ASN A 19 -26.14 12.16 7.10
C ASN A 19 -25.02 11.45 7.86
N GLN A 20 -25.37 10.36 8.54
CA GLN A 20 -24.41 9.63 9.35
C GLN A 20 -23.25 9.12 8.48
N ARG A 21 -22.04 9.33 8.98
CA ARG A 21 -20.82 8.87 8.33
C ARG A 21 -20.73 7.34 8.36
N LEU A 22 -20.48 6.73 7.21
CA LEU A 22 -20.19 5.30 7.10
C LEU A 22 -18.85 4.96 7.74
N LEU A 23 -18.81 3.92 8.57
CA LEU A 23 -17.58 3.48 9.21
C LEU A 23 -16.85 2.44 8.37
N HIS A 24 -15.76 2.86 7.74
CA HIS A 24 -14.87 1.95 7.03
C HIS A 24 -14.01 1.15 8.01
N SER A 25 -14.18 -0.16 8.03
CA SER A 25 -13.43 -1.06 8.93
C SER A 25 -11.95 -1.26 8.58
N THR A 26 -11.51 -0.77 7.42
CA THR A 26 -10.14 -0.99 6.92
C THR A 26 -9.45 0.32 6.56
N ALA A 27 -8.11 0.32 6.60
CA ALA A 27 -7.31 1.49 6.27
C ALA A 27 -6.66 1.37 4.89
N LYS A 28 -6.86 2.39 4.04
CA LYS A 28 -6.13 2.51 2.77
C LYS A 28 -4.76 3.15 2.93
N ARG A 29 -4.56 4.04 3.92
CA ARG A 29 -3.44 5.00 3.98
C ARG A 29 -2.43 4.73 5.11
N GLY A 30 -2.34 3.51 5.61
CA GLY A 30 -1.43 3.18 6.71
C GLY A 30 -2.02 3.46 8.09
N ASN A 31 -1.14 3.47 9.10
CA ASN A 31 -1.51 3.69 10.49
C ASN A 31 -2.10 5.09 10.72
N PRO A 32 -3.04 5.23 11.66
CA PRO A 32 -3.53 6.52 12.09
C PRO A 32 -2.42 7.32 12.77
N PHE A 33 -2.48 8.65 12.63
CA PHE A 33 -1.69 9.55 13.45
C PHE A 33 -2.45 9.78 14.76
N SER A 34 -2.06 9.05 15.80
CA SER A 34 -2.72 9.07 17.11
C SER A 34 -1.70 8.90 18.23
N VAL A 35 -2.05 9.33 19.44
CA VAL A 35 -1.23 9.14 20.65
C VAL A 35 -1.03 7.65 21.00
N HIS A 36 -1.80 6.74 20.42
CA HIS A 36 -1.62 5.31 20.67
C HIS A 36 -0.57 4.70 19.74
N ASP A 37 -0.53 5.14 18.48
CA ASP A 37 0.25 4.49 17.42
C ASP A 37 1.40 5.34 16.84
N ASP A 38 1.57 6.59 17.25
CA ASP A 38 2.63 7.48 16.77
C ASP A 38 3.34 8.24 17.91
N VAL A 39 4.67 8.18 17.96
CA VAL A 39 5.48 8.89 18.97
C VAL A 39 5.38 10.41 18.88
N HIS A 40 5.18 10.97 17.70
CA HIS A 40 5.08 12.42 17.53
C HIS A 40 3.73 12.92 18.04
N ALA A 41 2.65 12.20 17.74
CA ALA A 41 1.35 12.49 18.33
C ALA A 41 1.40 12.37 19.86
N ARG A 42 2.06 11.34 20.41
CA ARG A 42 2.29 11.22 21.86
C ARG A 42 3.05 12.40 22.46
N ALA A 43 3.98 12.97 21.70
CA ALA A 43 4.72 14.15 22.12
C ALA A 43 3.92 15.45 21.99
N GLY A 44 2.65 15.38 21.59
CA GLY A 44 1.76 16.53 21.45
C GLY A 44 1.86 17.25 20.10
N LEU A 45 2.58 16.69 19.12
CA LEU A 45 2.65 17.29 17.78
C LEU A 45 1.31 17.11 17.06
N VAL A 46 0.94 18.14 16.31
CA VAL A 46 -0.21 18.17 15.41
C VAL A 46 0.25 18.22 13.95
N CYS A 47 -0.68 18.03 13.02
CA CYS A 47 -0.39 17.95 11.58
C CYS A 47 0.46 19.13 11.07
N LEU A 48 0.17 20.35 11.54
CA LEU A 48 0.79 21.59 11.08
C LEU A 48 2.21 21.81 11.60
N ASP A 49 2.66 21.05 12.61
CA ASP A 49 4.03 21.16 13.12
C ASP A 49 5.06 20.66 12.09
N CYS A 50 4.68 19.60 11.37
CA CYS A 50 5.43 19.03 10.25
C CYS A 50 5.00 19.67 8.92
N HIS A 51 3.69 19.76 8.67
CA HIS A 51 3.12 20.31 7.44
C HIS A 51 2.92 21.84 7.55
N ARG A 52 4.03 22.57 7.77
CA ARG A 52 4.00 24.01 8.06
C ARG A 52 3.46 24.82 6.85
N PRO A 53 2.29 25.46 6.96
CA PRO A 53 1.64 26.10 5.83
C PRO A 53 2.34 27.41 5.41
N GLN A 54 2.20 27.78 4.14
CA GLN A 54 2.53 29.11 3.62
C GLN A 54 1.24 29.80 3.16
N GLY A 55 0.68 30.68 4.00
CA GLY A 55 -0.70 31.11 3.84
C GLY A 55 -1.65 29.93 4.03
N HIS A 56 -2.64 29.77 3.14
CA HIS A 56 -3.57 28.63 3.15
C HIS A 56 -3.07 27.41 2.35
N LYS A 57 -1.78 27.38 1.99
CA LYS A 57 -1.17 26.28 1.23
C LYS A 57 -0.45 25.34 2.19
N ILE A 58 -0.81 24.06 2.20
CA ILE A 58 -0.23 23.06 3.11
C ILE A 58 0.76 22.20 2.33
N PRO A 59 2.05 22.13 2.74
CA PRO A 59 3.01 21.31 2.04
C PRO A 59 2.75 19.85 2.37
N ARG A 60 2.64 19.00 1.35
CA ARG A 60 2.57 17.55 1.58
C ARG A 60 3.95 16.93 1.84
N GLY A 61 5.01 17.59 1.38
CA GLY A 61 6.34 17.01 1.17
C GLY A 61 6.62 16.87 -0.33
N ASN A 62 7.89 16.79 -0.71
CA ASN A 62 8.34 16.75 -2.10
C ASN A 62 8.58 15.32 -2.62
N LYS A 63 8.21 14.31 -1.84
CA LYS A 63 8.28 12.89 -2.21
C LYS A 63 6.86 12.31 -2.13
N GLY A 64 6.47 11.56 -3.14
CA GLY A 64 5.16 10.92 -3.16
C GLY A 64 5.04 9.93 -4.30
N THR A 65 4.24 8.89 -4.07
CA THR A 65 3.95 7.90 -5.11
C THR A 65 2.62 8.17 -5.81
N ASP A 66 1.68 8.86 -5.18
CA ASP A 66 0.32 9.11 -5.66
C ASP A 66 0.08 10.55 -6.14
N LEU A 67 -0.97 10.69 -6.94
CA LEU A 67 -1.40 11.93 -7.61
C LEU A 67 -2.31 12.77 -6.71
N VAL A 68 -1.82 13.17 -5.55
CA VAL A 68 -2.54 14.10 -4.67
C VAL A 68 -2.01 15.50 -4.92
N ALA A 69 -2.92 16.47 -5.04
CA ALA A 69 -2.58 17.88 -5.15
C ALA A 69 -1.62 18.26 -4.01
N ASN A 70 -0.56 19.00 -4.34
CA ASN A 70 0.44 19.46 -3.40
C ASN A 70 0.57 20.96 -3.58
N ASP A 71 0.09 21.73 -2.61
CA ASP A 71 0.05 23.19 -2.73
C ASP A 71 1.46 23.80 -2.79
N LEU A 72 2.46 23.08 -2.25
CA LEU A 72 3.85 23.50 -2.11
C LEU A 72 4.80 22.34 -2.46
N PRO A 73 4.93 21.95 -3.75
CA PRO A 73 5.66 20.76 -4.15
C PRO A 73 7.18 20.83 -3.92
N GLY A 74 7.74 22.03 -3.77
CA GLY A 74 9.15 22.24 -3.43
C GLY A 74 9.48 22.15 -1.94
N VAL A 75 8.47 22.08 -1.07
CA VAL A 75 8.67 22.06 0.39
C VAL A 75 8.81 20.62 0.87
N LYS A 76 9.92 20.36 1.56
CA LYS A 76 10.19 19.07 2.21
C LYS A 76 9.35 18.93 3.48
N VAL A 77 8.92 17.70 3.75
CA VAL A 77 8.35 17.27 5.02
C VAL A 77 9.05 15.95 5.34
N GLU A 78 10.13 16.03 6.11
CA GLU A 78 11.08 14.94 6.30
C GLU A 78 11.58 14.92 7.75
N CYS A 79 12.04 13.77 8.24
CA CYS A 79 12.57 13.59 9.59
C CYS A 79 13.68 14.59 9.94
N GLU A 80 14.51 14.94 8.94
CA GLU A 80 15.67 15.82 9.08
C GLU A 80 15.32 17.30 9.36
N MET A 81 14.03 17.67 9.34
CA MET A 81 13.58 19.00 9.75
C MET A 81 13.67 19.22 11.27
N CYS A 82 13.65 18.14 12.05
CA CYS A 82 13.78 18.18 13.52
C CYS A 82 14.90 17.28 14.04
N HIS A 83 15.21 16.18 13.35
CA HIS A 83 16.31 15.27 13.69
C HIS A 83 17.55 15.59 12.85
N THR A 84 18.74 15.32 13.38
CA THR A 84 19.96 15.41 12.55
C THR A 84 20.04 14.22 11.59
N SER A 85 20.90 14.31 10.58
CA SER A 85 21.20 13.18 9.68
C SER A 85 21.93 12.01 10.36
N ALA A 86 22.37 12.19 11.62
CA ALA A 86 23.04 11.18 12.44
C ALA A 86 22.43 11.13 13.85
N PRO A 87 21.15 10.75 14.01
CA PRO A 87 20.42 10.91 15.27
C PRO A 87 20.80 9.85 16.32
N HIS A 88 21.44 8.75 15.93
CA HIS A 88 21.79 7.66 16.83
C HIS A 88 23.08 7.99 17.57
N VAL A 89 22.98 8.59 18.76
CA VAL A 89 24.17 9.03 19.54
C VAL A 89 24.38 8.25 20.85
N ARG A 90 23.32 7.60 21.36
CA ARG A 90 23.29 7.02 22.71
C ARG A 90 24.13 5.75 22.84
N ASN A 91 23.97 4.79 21.92
CA ASN A 91 24.68 3.51 21.99
C ASN A 91 26.00 3.59 21.22
N ARG A 92 27.13 3.64 21.95
CA ARG A 92 28.48 3.73 21.37
C ARG A 92 28.84 2.56 20.46
N ARG A 93 28.27 1.37 20.69
CA ARG A 93 28.55 0.18 19.86
C ARG A 93 27.86 0.29 18.51
N THR A 94 26.58 0.69 18.49
CA THR A 94 25.78 0.65 17.26
C THR A 94 25.69 1.99 16.51
N ARG A 95 26.01 3.13 17.14
CA ARG A 95 25.82 4.47 16.56
C ARG A 95 26.39 4.67 15.16
N ALA A 96 27.63 4.22 14.94
CA ALA A 96 28.32 4.41 13.66
C ALA A 96 27.61 3.61 12.55
N ALA A 97 27.27 2.36 12.83
CA ALA A 97 26.53 1.53 11.92
C ALA A 97 25.15 2.12 11.62
N LEU A 98 24.34 2.46 12.65
CA LEU A 98 22.99 2.98 12.46
C LEU A 98 22.95 4.31 11.70
N ASN A 99 23.88 5.23 11.99
CA ASN A 99 23.97 6.49 11.24
C ASN A 99 24.43 6.25 9.79
N GLY A 100 25.34 5.29 9.55
CA GLY A 100 25.73 4.89 8.18
C GLY A 100 24.58 4.26 7.38
N HIS A 101 23.62 3.60 8.03
CA HIS A 101 22.44 3.06 7.33
C HIS A 101 21.54 4.15 6.75
N ALA A 102 21.53 5.36 7.33
CA ALA A 102 20.72 6.46 6.84
C ALA A 102 21.07 6.89 5.40
N ASP A 103 22.23 6.45 4.86
CA ASP A 103 22.57 6.66 3.46
C ASP A 103 21.80 5.76 2.48
N TYR A 104 21.35 4.59 2.94
CA TYR A 104 20.73 3.56 2.12
C TYR A 104 19.30 3.22 2.54
N ILE A 105 18.95 3.46 3.81
CA ILE A 105 17.68 3.08 4.42
C ILE A 105 16.98 4.34 4.91
N ALA A 106 15.72 4.50 4.53
CA ALA A 106 14.89 5.59 5.03
C ALA A 106 14.58 5.42 6.52
N CYS A 107 14.44 6.51 7.27
CA CYS A 107 14.11 6.48 8.69
C CYS A 107 12.83 5.65 8.95
N GLU A 108 11.85 5.80 8.06
CA GLU A 108 10.56 5.14 8.05
C GLU A 108 10.71 3.60 8.00
N THR A 109 11.69 3.08 7.25
CA THR A 109 11.93 1.62 7.15
C THR A 109 12.28 1.01 8.51
N CYS A 110 13.05 1.74 9.32
CA CYS A 110 13.44 1.31 10.66
C CYS A 110 12.38 1.65 11.71
N HIS A 111 11.72 2.80 11.60
CA HIS A 111 10.85 3.33 12.65
C HIS A 111 9.36 3.06 12.43
N ILE A 112 8.93 2.51 11.28
CA ILE A 112 7.58 1.98 11.06
C ILE A 112 7.68 0.45 10.98
N ALA A 113 7.71 -0.19 12.15
CA ALA A 113 8.00 -1.62 12.28
C ALA A 113 6.87 -2.54 11.77
N ARG A 114 5.64 -2.06 11.74
CA ARG A 114 4.47 -2.73 11.15
C ARG A 114 3.35 -1.72 11.01
N LEU A 115 2.40 -2.01 10.13
CA LEU A 115 1.10 -1.36 10.17
C LEU A 115 0.15 -2.14 11.08
N LEU A 116 -0.99 -1.54 11.39
CA LEU A 116 -2.08 -2.19 12.11
C LEU A 116 -2.75 -3.26 11.22
N PRO A 117 -3.30 -4.35 11.79
CA PRO A 117 -3.82 -5.48 11.01
C PRO A 117 -4.93 -5.13 10.01
N PHE A 118 -5.72 -4.08 10.26
CA PHE A 118 -6.82 -3.64 9.40
C PHE A 118 -6.37 -2.91 8.12
N ASN A 119 -5.07 -2.83 7.83
CA ASN A 119 -4.57 -2.19 6.61
C ASN A 119 -4.92 -3.02 5.38
N ASN A 120 -5.78 -2.46 4.53
CA ASN A 120 -6.34 -3.16 3.37
C ASN A 120 -5.29 -3.35 2.29
N VAL A 121 -5.02 -4.58 1.86
CA VAL A 121 -4.10 -4.89 0.77
C VAL A 121 -4.86 -5.19 -0.51
N LEU A 122 -5.93 -5.98 -0.44
CA LEU A 122 -6.76 -6.36 -1.59
C LEU A 122 -8.23 -6.03 -1.32
N LYS A 123 -8.87 -5.32 -2.24
CA LYS A 123 -10.29 -4.93 -2.14
C LYS A 123 -11.07 -5.29 -3.40
N ASP A 124 -12.15 -6.06 -3.25
CA ASP A 124 -13.05 -6.40 -4.36
C ASP A 124 -14.27 -5.47 -4.33
N TRP A 125 -14.38 -4.60 -5.35
CA TRP A 125 -15.55 -3.73 -5.52
C TRP A 125 -16.63 -4.36 -6.40
N VAL A 126 -16.36 -5.45 -7.08
CA VAL A 126 -17.29 -6.08 -8.02
C VAL A 126 -18.28 -6.99 -7.29
N HIS A 127 -17.83 -7.61 -6.20
CA HIS A 127 -18.62 -8.55 -5.41
C HIS A 127 -18.85 -8.01 -3.99
N PRO A 128 -19.78 -7.05 -3.81
CA PRO A 128 -20.06 -6.49 -2.49
C PRO A 128 -20.63 -7.52 -1.52
N ILE A 129 -20.48 -7.25 -0.24
CA ILE A 129 -21.07 -8.02 0.86
C ILE A 129 -21.98 -7.12 1.69
N TRP A 130 -23.04 -7.67 2.26
CA TRP A 130 -23.88 -6.95 3.21
C TRP A 130 -23.12 -6.75 4.52
N ASN A 131 -23.09 -5.52 5.03
CA ASN A 131 -22.60 -5.18 6.35
C ASN A 131 -23.80 -4.91 7.26
N GLU A 132 -24.05 -5.82 8.20
CA GLU A 132 -25.18 -5.71 9.13
C GLU A 132 -25.07 -4.50 10.06
N GLU A 133 -23.85 -4.12 10.48
CA GLU A 133 -23.64 -2.98 11.39
C GLU A 133 -23.97 -1.65 10.72
N GLU A 134 -23.67 -1.54 9.42
CA GLU A 134 -23.95 -0.34 8.62
C GLU A 134 -25.32 -0.41 7.92
N GLY A 135 -25.97 -1.57 7.88
CA GLY A 135 -27.23 -1.79 7.18
C GLY A 135 -27.14 -1.54 5.67
N MET A 136 -26.01 -1.87 5.04
CA MET A 136 -25.79 -1.66 3.61
C MET A 136 -24.75 -2.61 3.01
N TYR A 137 -24.74 -2.71 1.70
CA TYR A 137 -23.66 -3.38 0.99
C TYR A 137 -22.37 -2.58 1.12
N VAL A 138 -21.22 -3.26 1.14
CA VAL A 138 -19.89 -2.66 1.14
C VAL A 138 -18.94 -3.51 0.30
N PRO A 139 -17.85 -2.94 -0.25
CA PRO A 139 -16.89 -3.73 -1.00
C PRO A 139 -16.15 -4.70 -0.07
N LYS A 140 -15.85 -5.90 -0.54
CA LYS A 140 -15.14 -6.92 0.24
C LYS A 140 -13.67 -6.55 0.42
N ALA A 141 -13.21 -6.44 1.66
CA ALA A 141 -11.78 -6.50 1.96
C ALA A 141 -11.32 -7.96 1.84
N VAL A 142 -10.66 -8.30 0.74
CA VAL A 142 -10.19 -9.66 0.41
C VAL A 142 -9.00 -10.05 1.28
N TYR A 143 -8.09 -9.11 1.50
CA TYR A 143 -6.92 -9.30 2.33
C TYR A 143 -6.55 -8.00 3.04
N SER A 144 -6.31 -8.09 4.34
CA SER A 144 -5.75 -7.00 5.14
C SER A 144 -4.57 -7.52 5.94
N SER A 145 -3.51 -6.74 5.99
CA SER A 145 -2.34 -7.05 6.80
C SER A 145 -1.55 -5.77 7.02
N GLY A 146 -0.90 -5.68 8.17
CA GLY A 146 0.12 -4.68 8.44
C GLY A 146 1.52 -5.25 8.54
N ASP A 147 1.68 -6.56 8.32
CA ASP A 147 2.96 -7.22 8.53
C ASP A 147 3.96 -6.89 7.41
N PRO A 148 5.27 -6.84 7.73
CA PRO A 148 6.33 -6.83 6.73
C PRO A 148 6.16 -7.94 5.69
N ASN A 149 6.41 -7.61 4.43
CA ASN A 149 6.28 -8.48 3.26
C ASN A 149 4.88 -9.02 2.95
N ARG A 150 3.85 -8.57 3.67
CA ARG A 150 2.44 -8.94 3.43
C ARG A 150 1.56 -7.72 3.20
N GLY A 151 1.59 -6.76 4.12
CA GLY A 151 0.95 -5.44 3.98
C GLY A 151 1.93 -4.32 3.65
N LEU A 152 3.20 -4.51 4.02
CA LEU A 152 4.31 -3.62 3.73
C LEU A 152 5.30 -4.27 2.77
N THR A 153 5.79 -3.53 1.79
CA THR A 153 6.92 -3.93 0.94
C THR A 153 8.06 -2.92 1.08
N TYR A 154 9.27 -3.30 0.68
CA TYR A 154 10.45 -2.46 0.77
C TYR A 154 11.05 -2.29 -0.61
N LEU A 155 11.13 -1.05 -1.08
CA LEU A 155 11.58 -0.73 -2.43
C LEU A 155 12.57 0.43 -2.41
N TRP A 156 13.49 0.45 -3.37
CA TRP A 156 14.27 1.64 -3.65
C TRP A 156 13.36 2.77 -4.12
N PHE A 157 13.56 3.95 -3.54
CA PHE A 157 12.78 5.13 -3.84
C PHE A 157 13.64 6.39 -3.88
N ASN A 158 13.53 7.15 -4.96
CA ASN A 158 14.24 8.41 -5.17
C ASN A 158 13.35 9.66 -5.00
N GLY A 159 12.07 9.47 -4.64
CA GLY A 159 11.10 10.55 -4.50
C GLY A 159 10.03 10.57 -5.60
N ASN A 160 10.27 9.91 -6.73
CA ASN A 160 9.38 9.91 -7.89
C ASN A 160 8.38 8.75 -7.88
N GLY A 161 7.16 9.02 -8.34
CA GLY A 161 6.08 8.04 -8.48
C GLY A 161 5.59 7.89 -9.92
N THR A 162 4.83 6.83 -10.19
CA THR A 162 4.05 6.68 -11.42
C THR A 162 2.60 7.14 -11.20
N PHE A 163 1.88 7.35 -12.31
CA PHE A 163 0.43 7.61 -12.26
C PHE A 163 -0.34 6.52 -11.49
N LEU A 164 0.10 5.25 -11.58
CA LEU A 164 -0.51 4.09 -10.93
C LEU A 164 -0.03 3.88 -9.49
N ALA A 165 0.44 4.96 -8.85
CA ALA A 165 0.89 4.98 -7.47
C ALA A 165 2.06 4.04 -7.16
N ASN A 166 3.01 3.88 -8.09
CA ASN A 166 4.20 3.05 -7.87
C ASN A 166 5.45 3.89 -7.61
N ALA A 167 6.20 3.51 -6.58
CA ALA A 167 7.51 4.04 -6.25
C ALA A 167 8.53 3.78 -7.37
N LEU A 168 9.31 4.81 -7.71
CA LEU A 168 10.46 4.74 -8.59
C LEU A 168 11.74 4.95 -7.81
N GLY A 169 12.76 4.18 -8.16
CA GLY A 169 14.08 4.22 -7.57
C GLY A 169 14.86 2.98 -7.97
N ALA A 170 16.16 3.00 -7.78
CA ALA A 170 17.05 1.88 -8.10
C ALA A 170 18.22 1.84 -7.13
N ASN A 171 18.80 0.66 -6.98
CA ASN A 171 20.06 0.50 -6.28
C ASN A 171 21.17 1.24 -7.07
N PRO A 172 22.05 2.05 -6.43
CA PRO A 172 23.15 2.73 -7.10
C PRO A 172 24.15 1.80 -7.83
N ASN A 173 24.03 0.48 -7.67
CA ASN A 173 24.80 -0.51 -8.45
C ASN A 173 24.39 -0.59 -9.93
N ARG A 174 23.33 0.10 -10.36
CA ARG A 174 22.78 0.10 -11.73
C ARG A 174 22.46 -1.31 -12.26
N ASN A 175 22.20 -2.27 -11.36
CA ASN A 175 21.86 -3.63 -11.76
C ASN A 175 20.49 -3.64 -12.48
N PRO A 176 20.41 -4.08 -13.75
CA PRO A 176 19.14 -4.15 -14.48
C PRO A 176 18.16 -5.17 -13.89
N ASP A 177 18.62 -6.09 -13.04
CA ASP A 177 17.79 -7.16 -12.47
C ASP A 177 16.72 -6.66 -11.49
N TYR A 178 16.86 -5.44 -10.95
CA TYR A 178 15.84 -4.82 -10.13
C TYR A 178 14.63 -4.40 -10.98
N ASN A 179 13.56 -5.20 -10.97
CA ASN A 179 12.37 -4.95 -11.78
C ASN A 179 11.06 -5.11 -10.98
N PRO A 180 10.78 -4.19 -10.03
CA PRO A 180 9.58 -4.26 -9.19
C PRO A 180 8.29 -4.31 -10.01
N LEU A 181 8.23 -3.56 -11.11
CA LEU A 181 7.04 -3.40 -11.96
C LEU A 181 6.69 -4.64 -12.81
N MET A 182 7.59 -5.63 -12.88
CA MET A 182 7.38 -6.91 -13.57
C MET A 182 7.52 -8.13 -12.66
N ARG A 183 7.97 -7.96 -11.40
CA ARG A 183 8.24 -9.09 -10.49
C ARG A 183 7.66 -8.85 -9.09
N GLN A 184 8.19 -7.90 -8.32
CA GLN A 184 7.86 -7.76 -6.89
C GLN A 184 6.41 -7.31 -6.63
N ILE A 185 5.93 -6.28 -7.32
CA ILE A 185 4.62 -5.67 -7.00
C ILE A 185 3.48 -6.20 -7.87
N VAL A 186 3.73 -7.26 -8.64
CA VAL A 186 2.74 -7.89 -9.53
C VAL A 186 2.45 -9.33 -9.15
N MET A 187 3.17 -9.87 -8.17
CA MET A 187 3.07 -11.25 -7.72
C MET A 187 2.78 -11.31 -6.22
N ILE A 188 1.97 -12.29 -5.81
CA ILE A 188 1.85 -12.74 -4.43
C ILE A 188 2.27 -14.19 -4.39
N GLN A 189 3.39 -14.49 -3.73
CA GLN A 189 3.98 -15.83 -3.68
C GLN A 189 3.91 -16.48 -2.30
N ASP A 190 3.64 -15.71 -1.24
CA ASP A 190 3.53 -16.24 0.12
C ASP A 190 2.31 -17.19 0.20
N PRO A 191 2.51 -18.50 0.41
CA PRO A 191 1.42 -19.47 0.46
C PRO A 191 0.47 -19.23 1.63
N VAL A 192 0.94 -18.62 2.73
CA VAL A 192 0.08 -18.23 3.86
C VAL A 192 -0.89 -17.15 3.42
N VAL A 193 -0.39 -16.11 2.75
CA VAL A 193 -1.23 -15.02 2.21
C VAL A 193 -2.24 -15.56 1.20
N LEU A 194 -1.81 -16.42 0.26
CA LEU A 194 -2.72 -17.03 -0.73
C LEU A 194 -3.78 -17.92 -0.06
N GLY A 195 -3.42 -18.65 0.99
CA GLY A 195 -4.35 -19.47 1.78
C GLY A 195 -5.40 -18.62 2.50
N GLU A 196 -4.98 -17.53 3.14
CA GLU A 196 -5.89 -16.58 3.80
C GLU A 196 -6.84 -15.91 2.80
N ILE A 197 -6.35 -15.47 1.64
CA ILE A 197 -7.17 -14.92 0.55
C ILE A 197 -8.21 -15.95 0.09
N ALA A 198 -7.80 -17.19 -0.12
CA ALA A 198 -8.70 -18.25 -0.56
C ALA A 198 -9.79 -18.54 0.48
N ALA A 199 -9.45 -18.52 1.76
CA ALA A 199 -10.43 -18.66 2.85
C ALA A 199 -11.40 -17.47 2.89
N ASN A 200 -10.87 -16.24 2.86
CA ASN A 200 -11.64 -15.00 3.00
C ASN A 200 -12.57 -14.71 1.84
N THR A 201 -12.35 -15.32 0.67
CA THR A 201 -13.16 -15.12 -0.54
C THR A 201 -14.02 -16.32 -0.91
N ARG A 202 -14.07 -17.37 -0.08
CA ARG A 202 -14.91 -18.55 -0.36
C ARG A 202 -16.39 -18.19 -0.47
N ASP A 203 -16.87 -17.34 0.44
CA ASP A 203 -18.24 -16.84 0.49
C ASP A 203 -18.66 -16.13 -0.81
N ILE A 204 -17.86 -15.16 -1.26
CA ILE A 204 -18.17 -14.41 -2.49
C ILE A 204 -18.03 -15.29 -3.72
N ARG A 205 -17.04 -16.19 -3.78
CA ARG A 205 -16.87 -17.08 -4.92
C ARG A 205 -18.04 -18.04 -5.06
N THR A 206 -18.57 -18.56 -3.96
CA THR A 206 -19.78 -19.39 -3.98
C THR A 206 -21.02 -18.56 -4.33
N ARG A 207 -21.26 -17.42 -3.66
CA ARG A 207 -22.45 -16.57 -3.87
C ARG A 207 -22.57 -16.07 -5.31
N TYR A 208 -21.45 -15.67 -5.91
CA TYR A 208 -21.41 -15.10 -7.27
C TYR A 208 -21.02 -16.12 -8.35
N GLY A 209 -20.89 -17.41 -8.02
CA GLY A 209 -20.57 -18.46 -8.99
C GLY A 209 -19.22 -18.29 -9.70
N LEU A 210 -18.20 -17.80 -8.98
CA LEU A 210 -16.89 -17.47 -9.54
C LEU A 210 -16.00 -18.70 -9.67
N ASP A 211 -15.30 -18.84 -10.80
CA ASP A 211 -14.27 -19.86 -10.93
C ASP A 211 -13.12 -19.59 -9.94
N SER A 212 -12.95 -20.53 -9.02
CA SER A 212 -12.03 -20.37 -7.90
C SER A 212 -10.57 -20.34 -8.33
N ALA A 213 -10.20 -21.10 -9.36
CA ALA A 213 -8.83 -21.14 -9.86
C ALA A 213 -8.48 -19.84 -10.59
N ALA A 214 -9.34 -19.35 -11.49
CA ALA A 214 -9.14 -18.13 -12.25
C ALA A 214 -9.15 -16.89 -11.35
N TYR A 215 -10.04 -16.83 -10.34
CA TYR A 215 -10.06 -15.72 -9.38
C TYR A 215 -8.74 -15.61 -8.62
N MET A 216 -8.24 -16.74 -8.10
CA MET A 216 -6.98 -16.77 -7.34
C MET A 216 -5.76 -16.55 -8.23
N ALA A 217 -5.75 -17.08 -9.46
CA ALA A 217 -4.63 -16.93 -10.38
C ALA A 217 -4.34 -15.45 -10.70
N ARG A 218 -5.39 -14.64 -10.90
CA ARG A 218 -5.26 -13.19 -11.19
C ARG A 218 -4.78 -12.38 -9.99
N ILE A 219 -5.03 -12.85 -8.77
CA ILE A 219 -4.49 -12.24 -7.53
C ILE A 219 -3.02 -12.63 -7.34
N ALA A 220 -2.69 -13.91 -7.52
CA ALA A 220 -1.34 -14.42 -7.37
C ALA A 220 -0.37 -13.83 -8.40
N ASN A 221 -0.85 -13.58 -9.62
CA ASN A 221 -0.10 -12.92 -10.68
C ASN A 221 -1.00 -11.92 -11.42
N ALA A 222 -0.88 -10.65 -11.08
CA ALA A 222 -1.69 -9.58 -11.68
C ALA A 222 -1.47 -9.45 -13.21
N LEU A 223 -0.29 -9.86 -13.70
CA LEU A 223 0.06 -9.83 -15.12
C LEU A 223 -0.45 -11.03 -15.91
N SER A 224 -1.01 -12.06 -15.26
CA SER A 224 -1.64 -13.18 -15.97
C SER A 224 -2.87 -12.76 -16.79
N GLN A 225 -3.36 -11.54 -16.56
CA GLN A 225 -4.46 -10.92 -17.28
C GLN A 225 -4.04 -10.34 -18.64
N LEU A 226 -2.73 -10.27 -18.93
CA LEU A 226 -2.19 -9.64 -20.14
C LEU A 226 -1.81 -10.69 -21.20
N SER A 227 -2.01 -10.34 -22.47
CA SER A 227 -1.52 -11.14 -23.59
C SER A 227 0.02 -11.08 -23.70
N PRO A 228 0.67 -12.02 -24.42
CA PRO A 228 2.11 -11.96 -24.68
C PRO A 228 2.58 -10.63 -25.28
N ASP A 229 1.81 -10.07 -26.23
CA ASP A 229 2.13 -8.79 -26.86
C ASP A 229 2.05 -7.62 -25.88
N MET A 230 1.01 -7.61 -25.03
CA MET A 230 0.88 -6.62 -23.96
C MET A 230 2.04 -6.71 -22.97
N LEU A 231 2.48 -7.93 -22.62
CA LEU A 231 3.64 -8.13 -21.76
C LEU A 231 4.93 -7.62 -22.41
N SER A 232 5.14 -7.85 -23.71
CA SER A 232 6.30 -7.30 -24.43
C SER A 232 6.28 -5.77 -24.40
N ARG A 233 5.15 -5.17 -24.80
CA ARG A 233 4.97 -3.72 -24.82
C ARG A 233 5.17 -3.10 -23.45
N ARG A 234 4.67 -3.74 -22.40
CA ARG A 234 4.87 -3.30 -21.00
C ARG A 234 6.35 -3.23 -20.65
N ARG A 235 7.13 -4.29 -20.96
CA ARG A 235 8.58 -4.33 -20.68
C ARG A 235 9.31 -3.21 -21.41
N GLU A 236 9.05 -3.05 -22.70
CA GLU A 236 9.66 -1.98 -23.51
C GLU A 236 9.34 -0.60 -22.94
N MET A 237 8.10 -0.36 -22.51
CA MET A 237 7.70 0.91 -21.92
C MET A 237 8.34 1.16 -20.55
N ILE A 238 8.48 0.13 -19.71
CA ILE A 238 9.18 0.26 -18.43
C ILE A 238 10.64 0.65 -18.69
N GLU A 239 11.33 -0.05 -19.59
CA GLU A 239 12.74 0.25 -19.89
C GLU A 239 12.92 1.62 -20.54
N ARG A 240 12.06 1.98 -21.49
CA ARG A 240 12.17 3.27 -22.19
C ARG A 240 11.77 4.46 -21.32
N ASN A 241 10.65 4.37 -20.60
CA ASN A 241 10.03 5.52 -19.97
C ASN A 241 10.36 5.63 -18.47
N LEU A 242 10.52 4.51 -17.76
CA LEU A 242 10.61 4.49 -16.30
C LEU A 242 12.02 4.19 -15.79
N ARG A 243 12.80 3.36 -16.49
CA ARG A 243 14.16 2.98 -16.05
C ARG A 243 15.07 4.18 -15.86
N VAL A 244 15.02 5.15 -16.77
CA VAL A 244 15.79 6.40 -16.66
C VAL A 244 15.41 7.12 -15.35
N ARG A 245 14.10 7.29 -15.10
CA ARG A 245 13.55 7.96 -13.91
C ARG A 245 13.85 7.22 -12.61
N MET A 246 13.93 5.89 -12.63
CA MET A 246 14.34 5.08 -11.48
C MET A 246 15.82 5.29 -11.11
N ASN A 247 16.67 5.58 -12.10
CA ASN A 247 18.10 5.81 -11.91
C ASN A 247 18.46 7.28 -11.63
N GLU A 248 17.49 8.19 -11.64
CA GLU A 248 17.69 9.59 -11.26
C GLU A 248 17.88 9.74 -9.74
N GLY A 249 18.74 10.68 -9.34
CA GLY A 249 18.94 11.04 -7.94
C GLY A 249 19.53 9.92 -7.07
N LYS A 250 19.41 10.08 -5.75
CA LYS A 250 19.83 9.10 -4.74
C LYS A 250 18.60 8.35 -4.23
N SER A 251 18.58 7.03 -4.37
CA SER A 251 17.54 6.19 -3.79
C SER A 251 17.91 5.73 -2.39
N ARG A 252 16.90 5.59 -1.52
CA ARG A 252 16.97 4.82 -0.27
C ARG A 252 15.87 3.75 -0.27
N ILE A 253 16.01 2.71 0.54
CA ILE A 253 14.98 1.72 0.75
C ILE A 253 13.92 2.31 1.67
N TYR A 254 12.70 2.45 1.16
CA TYR A 254 11.51 2.93 1.88
C TYR A 254 10.50 1.79 2.09
N PRO A 255 9.71 1.85 3.18
CA PRO A 255 8.54 0.99 3.33
C PRO A 255 7.37 1.57 2.52
N PHE A 256 6.60 0.69 1.89
CA PHE A 256 5.39 1.05 1.16
C PHE A 256 4.24 0.13 1.55
N LYS A 257 3.09 0.73 1.80
CA LYS A 257 1.84 0.01 2.03
C LYS A 257 1.27 -0.44 0.69
N LEU A 258 1.04 -1.75 0.56
CA LEU A 258 0.49 -2.34 -0.66
C LEU A 258 -1.01 -2.07 -0.78
N PHE A 259 -1.49 -1.92 -2.01
CA PHE A 259 -2.92 -1.84 -2.30
C PHE A 259 -3.24 -2.30 -3.72
N ASN A 260 -4.26 -3.14 -3.88
CA ASN A 260 -4.85 -3.46 -5.18
C ASN A 260 -6.37 -3.60 -5.04
N ALA A 261 -7.09 -3.36 -6.13
CA ALA A 261 -8.53 -3.47 -6.17
C ALA A 261 -9.00 -4.19 -7.45
N MET A 262 -10.10 -4.94 -7.33
CA MET A 262 -10.89 -5.38 -8.47
C MET A 262 -11.97 -4.33 -8.73
N MET A 263 -12.00 -3.80 -9.95
CA MET A 263 -12.99 -2.81 -10.40
C MET A 263 -13.43 -3.12 -11.83
N PHE A 264 -14.51 -2.49 -12.28
CA PHE A 264 -14.90 -2.55 -13.69
C PHE A 264 -14.04 -1.61 -14.53
N GLU A 265 -13.60 -2.11 -15.68
CA GLU A 265 -12.81 -1.35 -16.63
C GLU A 265 -13.44 -1.38 -18.02
N ASP A 266 -13.38 -0.25 -18.73
CA ASP A 266 -13.72 -0.15 -20.15
C ASP A 266 -12.56 -0.69 -21.00
N LEU A 267 -12.72 -1.92 -21.49
CA LEU A 267 -11.68 -2.63 -22.23
C LEU A 267 -11.52 -2.16 -23.68
N ASN A 268 -12.39 -1.26 -24.16
CA ASN A 268 -12.19 -0.64 -25.46
C ASN A 268 -10.86 0.16 -25.51
N ASN A 269 -10.37 0.57 -24.34
CA ASN A 269 -9.15 1.35 -24.16
C ASN A 269 -8.07 0.59 -23.36
N GLU A 270 -8.04 -0.75 -23.44
CA GLU A 270 -7.07 -1.57 -22.72
C GLU A 270 -5.64 -1.44 -23.26
N GLY A 271 -4.68 -1.44 -22.35
CA GLY A 271 -3.26 -1.44 -22.64
C GLY A 271 -2.43 -2.28 -21.65
N PRO A 272 -1.09 -2.27 -21.79
CA PRO A 272 -0.16 -3.06 -20.97
C PRO A 272 -0.19 -2.76 -19.46
N PHE A 273 -0.87 -1.70 -19.04
CA PHE A 273 -1.00 -1.30 -17.64
C PHE A 273 -2.44 -1.39 -17.09
N GLY A 274 -3.38 -1.94 -17.89
CA GLY A 274 -4.81 -1.99 -17.59
C GLY A 274 -5.62 -1.12 -18.54
N ALA A 275 -6.88 -0.90 -18.22
CA ALA A 275 -7.78 -0.04 -18.98
C ALA A 275 -8.41 1.05 -18.09
N MET A 276 -9.32 1.85 -18.65
CA MET A 276 -9.98 2.93 -17.91
C MET A 276 -10.90 2.36 -16.84
N ILE A 277 -10.61 2.65 -15.57
CA ILE A 277 -11.46 2.25 -14.44
C ILE A 277 -12.72 3.11 -14.43
N LEU A 278 -13.88 2.47 -14.32
CA LEU A 278 -15.17 3.15 -14.32
C LEU A 278 -15.66 3.46 -12.89
N PRO A 279 -16.37 4.59 -12.70
CA PRO A 279 -16.91 4.96 -11.40
C PRO A 279 -18.12 4.09 -11.02
N PHE A 280 -18.42 4.06 -9.73
CA PHE A 280 -19.64 3.46 -9.18
C PHE A 280 -20.54 4.56 -8.64
N ASP A 281 -21.84 4.45 -8.86
CA ASP A 281 -22.83 5.27 -8.16
C ASP A 281 -22.99 4.69 -6.74
N TYR A 282 -22.51 5.43 -5.74
CA TYR A 282 -22.44 4.92 -4.37
C TYR A 282 -23.81 4.63 -3.78
N ARG A 283 -24.83 5.41 -4.13
CA ARG A 283 -26.19 5.16 -3.66
C ARG A 283 -26.67 3.81 -4.15
N THR A 284 -26.64 3.58 -5.47
CA THR A 284 -27.00 2.30 -6.08
C THR A 284 -26.17 1.16 -5.51
N TYR A 285 -24.86 1.35 -5.39
CA TYR A 285 -23.93 0.33 -4.92
C TYR A 285 -24.22 -0.12 -3.48
N PHE A 286 -24.32 0.83 -2.54
CA PHE A 286 -24.48 0.53 -1.12
C PHE A 286 -25.93 0.09 -0.79
N GLU A 287 -26.95 0.65 -1.44
CA GLU A 287 -28.35 0.28 -1.19
C GLU A 287 -28.71 -1.10 -1.78
N THR A 288 -28.18 -1.45 -2.96
CA THR A 288 -28.67 -2.63 -3.72
C THR A 288 -27.67 -3.78 -3.80
N GLY A 289 -26.36 -3.51 -3.67
CA GLY A 289 -25.32 -4.50 -3.92
C GLY A 289 -25.15 -4.87 -5.40
N ASP A 290 -25.87 -4.23 -6.32
CA ASP A 290 -25.70 -4.42 -7.76
C ASP A 290 -24.56 -3.53 -8.28
N ALA A 291 -23.35 -4.08 -8.25
CA ALA A 291 -22.14 -3.38 -8.64
C ALA A 291 -22.12 -3.00 -10.13
N GLU A 292 -22.68 -3.84 -11.02
CA GLU A 292 -22.69 -3.55 -12.45
C GLU A 292 -23.70 -2.44 -12.77
N ASN A 293 -24.90 -2.50 -12.17
CA ASN A 293 -25.88 -1.43 -12.31
C ASN A 293 -25.34 -0.11 -11.74
N ALA A 294 -24.65 -0.13 -10.60
CA ALA A 294 -24.01 1.06 -10.05
C ALA A 294 -23.02 1.71 -11.03
N VAL A 295 -22.27 0.92 -11.82
CA VAL A 295 -21.42 1.44 -12.89
C VAL A 295 -22.27 2.03 -14.02
N LYS A 296 -23.33 1.35 -14.46
CA LYS A 296 -24.23 1.86 -15.52
C LYS A 296 -24.84 3.21 -15.13
N VAL A 297 -25.31 3.36 -13.89
CA VAL A 297 -25.84 4.63 -13.37
C VAL A 297 -24.77 5.71 -13.34
N ALA A 298 -23.58 5.42 -12.83
CA ALA A 298 -22.50 6.42 -12.77
C ALA A 298 -22.01 6.85 -14.14
N VAL A 299 -21.83 5.90 -15.04
CA VAL A 299 -21.39 6.18 -16.42
C VAL A 299 -22.44 7.01 -17.13
N ALA A 300 -23.74 6.79 -16.93
CA ALA A 300 -24.81 7.59 -17.52
C ALA A 300 -24.75 9.09 -17.17
N ASN A 301 -23.95 9.51 -16.19
CA ASN A 301 -23.73 10.92 -15.89
C ASN A 301 -23.16 11.67 -17.12
N PRO A 302 -23.76 12.81 -17.52
CA PRO A 302 -23.31 13.58 -18.68
C PRO A 302 -21.82 13.97 -18.66
N ILE A 303 -21.22 14.16 -17.49
CA ILE A 303 -19.80 14.48 -17.35
C ILE A 303 -18.93 13.31 -17.83
N VAL A 304 -19.31 12.07 -17.53
CA VAL A 304 -18.58 10.88 -17.98
C VAL A 304 -18.72 10.72 -19.48
N LYS A 305 -19.93 10.91 -20.04
CA LYS A 305 -20.13 10.90 -21.49
C LYS A 305 -19.25 11.90 -22.22
N ARG A 306 -19.09 13.12 -21.69
CA ARG A 306 -18.21 14.15 -22.27
C ARG A 306 -16.76 13.69 -22.42
N MET A 307 -16.25 12.83 -21.53
CA MET A 307 -14.89 12.29 -21.63
C MET A 307 -14.67 11.42 -22.88
N TYR A 308 -15.74 10.91 -23.50
CA TYR A 308 -15.71 10.12 -24.72
C TYR A 308 -15.93 10.97 -25.98
N GLU A 309 -16.19 12.26 -25.86
CA GLU A 309 -16.44 13.14 -27.01
C GLU A 309 -15.14 13.67 -27.63
N THR A 310 -15.22 14.10 -28.89
CA THR A 310 -14.07 14.54 -29.71
C THR A 310 -13.15 15.56 -29.00
N PRO A 311 -13.66 16.59 -28.29
CA PRO A 311 -12.77 17.53 -27.62
C PRO A 311 -11.89 16.86 -26.56
N PHE A 312 -12.47 16.05 -25.66
CA PHE A 312 -11.70 15.35 -24.63
C PHE A 312 -10.74 14.33 -25.24
N LYS A 313 -11.18 13.62 -26.28
CA LYS A 313 -10.34 12.69 -27.01
C LYS A 313 -9.06 13.35 -27.53
N LEU A 314 -9.21 14.45 -28.28
CA LEU A 314 -8.09 15.08 -28.99
C LEU A 314 -7.20 15.91 -28.07
N TYR A 315 -7.77 16.60 -27.08
CA TYR A 315 -7.01 17.51 -26.21
C TYR A 315 -6.38 16.82 -25.00
N MET A 316 -6.83 15.62 -24.62
CA MET A 316 -6.37 14.97 -23.38
C MET A 316 -6.16 13.47 -23.54
N MET A 317 -7.17 12.73 -23.99
CA MET A 317 -7.15 11.27 -23.85
C MET A 317 -6.16 10.60 -24.81
N ASP A 318 -5.99 11.08 -26.05
CA ASP A 318 -5.03 10.46 -26.97
C ASP A 318 -3.60 10.56 -26.46
N GLU A 319 -3.19 11.71 -25.93
CA GLU A 319 -1.87 11.89 -25.33
C GLU A 319 -1.74 11.09 -24.03
N PHE A 320 -2.72 11.22 -23.13
CA PHE A 320 -2.72 10.54 -21.84
C PHE A 320 -2.60 9.01 -22.00
N MET A 321 -3.39 8.42 -22.90
CA MET A 321 -3.45 6.98 -23.10
C MET A 321 -2.21 6.43 -23.81
N ALA A 322 -1.49 7.26 -24.58
CA ALA A 322 -0.20 6.89 -25.14
C ALA A 322 0.83 6.56 -24.04
N TYR A 323 0.80 7.27 -22.90
CA TYR A 323 1.64 6.95 -21.73
C TYR A 323 1.34 5.59 -21.11
N PHE A 324 0.13 5.04 -21.33
CA PHE A 324 -0.28 3.70 -20.90
C PHE A 324 -0.12 2.63 -21.98
N GLY A 325 0.44 2.99 -23.14
CA GLY A 325 0.66 2.04 -24.22
C GLY A 325 -0.63 1.70 -24.94
N VAL A 326 -1.55 2.65 -25.03
CA VAL A 326 -2.74 2.57 -25.87
C VAL A 326 -2.53 3.54 -27.02
N GLY A 327 -2.69 3.07 -28.26
CA GLY A 327 -2.30 3.85 -29.44
C GLY A 327 -3.12 5.14 -29.59
N LYS A 328 -4.45 5.03 -29.47
CA LYS A 328 -5.39 6.15 -29.46
C LYS A 328 -6.57 5.78 -28.57
N TRP A 329 -7.14 6.77 -27.90
CA TRP A 329 -8.38 6.62 -27.15
C TRP A 329 -9.54 6.36 -28.11
N THR A 330 -10.35 5.35 -27.85
CA THR A 330 -11.60 5.14 -28.58
C THR A 330 -12.73 5.87 -27.87
N ALA A 331 -13.44 6.69 -28.64
CA ALA A 331 -14.62 7.44 -28.25
C ALA A 331 -15.90 6.57 -28.18
N ARG A 332 -15.77 5.24 -28.32
CA ARG A 332 -16.90 4.31 -28.21
C ARG A 332 -17.38 4.28 -26.76
N TYR A 333 -18.54 4.88 -26.51
CA TYR A 333 -19.04 5.08 -25.17
C TYR A 333 -19.74 3.81 -24.63
N PRO A 334 -19.43 3.33 -23.40
CA PRO A 334 -19.87 2.00 -22.95
C PRO A 334 -21.37 1.73 -22.99
N LEU A 335 -22.22 2.76 -22.85
CA LEU A 335 -23.67 2.62 -22.86
C LEU A 335 -24.31 2.71 -24.26
N ASP A 336 -23.52 2.94 -25.31
CA ASP A 336 -24.02 2.87 -26.69
C ASP A 336 -24.42 1.42 -27.03
N ALA A 337 -25.45 1.26 -27.87
CA ALA A 337 -26.00 -0.04 -28.21
C ALA A 337 -24.91 -1.00 -28.76
N GLY A 338 -24.76 -2.15 -28.10
CA GLY A 338 -23.77 -3.17 -28.47
C GLY A 338 -22.33 -2.87 -28.06
N ASN A 339 -22.07 -1.80 -27.31
CA ASN A 339 -20.71 -1.36 -26.97
C ASN A 339 -20.29 -1.63 -25.51
N TRP A 340 -21.09 -2.38 -24.74
CA TRP A 340 -20.76 -2.76 -23.37
C TRP A 340 -19.60 -3.76 -23.33
N ASN A 341 -18.37 -3.26 -23.46
CA ASN A 341 -17.11 -4.01 -23.32
C ASN A 341 -16.46 -3.69 -21.97
N VAL A 342 -17.25 -3.79 -20.91
CA VAL A 342 -16.85 -3.50 -19.53
C VAL A 342 -16.70 -4.81 -18.79
N GLN A 343 -15.55 -5.04 -18.16
CA GLN A 343 -15.28 -6.28 -17.42
C GLN A 343 -14.61 -6.02 -16.08
N PRO A 344 -14.82 -6.91 -15.10
CA PRO A 344 -14.09 -6.86 -13.84
C PRO A 344 -12.63 -7.27 -14.04
N ARG A 345 -11.72 -6.46 -13.53
CA ARG A 345 -10.27 -6.70 -13.58
C ARG A 345 -9.60 -6.29 -12.28
N TRP A 346 -8.58 -7.04 -11.87
CA TRP A 346 -7.62 -6.54 -10.89
C TRP A 346 -6.68 -5.56 -11.57
N MET A 347 -6.22 -4.53 -10.85
CA MET A 347 -5.14 -3.69 -11.36
C MET A 347 -3.92 -4.57 -11.67
N ARG A 348 -3.20 -4.25 -12.75
CA ARG A 348 -2.08 -5.07 -13.27
C ARG A 348 -0.81 -4.95 -12.41
N GLN A 349 -0.89 -4.25 -11.29
CA GLN A 349 0.14 -4.11 -10.27
C GLN A 349 -0.48 -3.64 -8.96
N MET A 350 0.20 -3.92 -7.86
CA MET A 350 -0.07 -3.28 -6.57
C MET A 350 0.37 -1.82 -6.61
N GLY A 351 -0.46 -0.92 -6.10
CA GLY A 351 -0.01 0.41 -5.69
C GLY A 351 0.92 0.32 -4.49
N THR A 352 1.94 1.17 -4.44
CA THR A 352 2.91 1.26 -3.34
C THR A 352 2.75 2.61 -2.66
N LEU A 353 1.80 2.66 -1.73
CA LEU A 353 1.43 3.88 -1.03
C LEU A 353 2.47 4.21 0.04
N MET A 354 2.99 5.43 0.01
CA MET A 354 4.00 5.88 0.97
C MET A 354 3.43 5.87 2.40
N VAL A 355 4.24 5.42 3.37
CA VAL A 355 3.91 5.44 4.80
C VAL A 355 4.89 6.34 5.54
N ASN A 356 4.36 7.36 6.21
CA ASN A 356 5.14 8.40 6.89
C ASN A 356 4.66 8.64 8.34
N HIS A 357 3.66 7.88 8.79
CA HIS A 357 3.05 7.98 10.12
C HIS A 357 2.93 6.60 10.75
N GLY A 358 2.67 6.57 12.05
CA GLY A 358 2.75 5.35 12.87
C GLY A 358 4.18 5.10 13.35
N ILE A 359 4.96 6.16 13.57
CA ILE A 359 6.36 6.09 14.00
C ILE A 359 6.43 5.47 15.40
N GLN A 360 7.24 4.42 15.53
CA GLN A 360 7.46 3.67 16.77
C GLN A 360 8.68 4.18 17.54
N PRO A 361 8.67 4.07 18.88
CA PRO A 361 9.75 4.60 19.73
C PRO A 361 11.06 3.82 19.59
N VAL A 362 10.97 2.56 19.19
CA VAL A 362 12.12 1.68 18.99
C VAL A 362 12.15 1.28 17.52
N GLY A 363 13.28 1.57 16.87
CA GLY A 363 13.54 1.13 15.51
C GLY A 363 13.86 -0.36 15.45
N ARG A 364 13.77 -0.93 14.24
CA ARG A 364 14.11 -2.33 13.98
C ARG A 364 15.52 -2.70 14.41
N GLN A 365 15.67 -3.95 14.85
CA GLN A 365 16.95 -4.54 15.18
C GLN A 365 17.63 -5.12 13.94
N CYS A 366 18.97 -5.22 13.97
CA CYS A 366 19.76 -5.65 12.83
C CYS A 366 19.32 -7.02 12.25
N ALA A 367 19.02 -7.97 13.14
CA ALA A 367 18.59 -9.32 12.76
C ALA A 367 17.25 -9.34 12.01
N GLU A 368 16.36 -8.36 12.21
CA GLU A 368 15.10 -8.29 11.46
C GLU A 368 15.32 -8.11 9.96
N CYS A 369 16.41 -7.44 9.56
CA CYS A 369 16.76 -7.26 8.15
C CYS A 369 17.79 -8.27 7.65
N HIS A 370 18.77 -8.59 8.49
CA HIS A 370 19.97 -9.35 8.10
C HIS A 370 19.87 -10.86 8.36
N ASN A 371 18.81 -11.37 8.97
CA ASN A 371 18.58 -12.81 8.97
C ASN A 371 18.26 -13.31 7.56
N ARG A 372 18.48 -14.61 7.31
CA ARG A 372 18.13 -15.26 6.03
C ARG A 372 16.66 -15.08 5.65
N ASN A 373 15.78 -15.07 6.64
CA ASN A 373 14.34 -14.81 6.49
C ASN A 373 13.96 -13.42 7.02
N GLY A 374 14.89 -12.45 6.89
CA GLY A 374 14.64 -11.07 7.28
C GLY A 374 13.64 -10.36 6.37
N ILE A 375 13.25 -9.15 6.76
CA ILE A 375 12.24 -8.37 6.04
C ILE A 375 12.72 -7.85 4.69
N LEU A 376 14.04 -7.74 4.47
CA LEU A 376 14.61 -7.26 3.21
C LEU A 376 14.98 -8.45 2.33
N ASP A 377 14.24 -8.64 1.24
CA ASP A 377 14.66 -9.51 0.16
C ASP A 377 15.74 -8.80 -0.66
N PHE A 378 17.00 -9.01 -0.27
CA PHE A 378 18.15 -8.37 -0.93
C PHE A 378 18.28 -8.79 -2.41
N ALA A 379 17.89 -10.01 -2.77
CA ALA A 379 17.92 -10.44 -4.17
C ALA A 379 16.88 -9.66 -4.98
N ALA A 380 15.65 -9.54 -4.47
CA ALA A 380 14.62 -8.72 -5.08
C ALA A 380 14.96 -7.23 -5.08
N LEU A 381 15.81 -6.75 -4.17
CA LEU A 381 16.36 -5.37 -4.16
C LEU A 381 17.53 -5.16 -5.13
N GLY A 382 17.88 -6.17 -5.93
CA GLY A 382 18.89 -6.09 -6.99
C GLY A 382 20.34 -6.24 -6.52
N TYR A 383 20.58 -6.75 -5.31
CA TYR A 383 21.92 -7.10 -4.86
C TYR A 383 22.41 -8.39 -5.54
N THR A 384 23.72 -8.47 -5.82
CA THR A 384 24.34 -9.69 -6.38
C THR A 384 24.26 -10.84 -5.38
N ALA A 385 24.29 -12.09 -5.86
CA ALA A 385 24.22 -13.28 -5.00
C ALA A 385 25.27 -13.27 -3.89
N ASP A 386 26.50 -12.83 -4.19
CA ASP A 386 27.60 -12.71 -3.22
C ASP A 386 27.28 -11.66 -2.15
N ARG A 387 26.73 -10.52 -2.56
CA ARG A 387 26.34 -9.46 -1.62
C ARG A 387 25.15 -9.86 -0.78
N VAL A 388 24.18 -10.60 -1.33
CA VAL A 388 23.06 -11.18 -0.56
C VAL A 388 23.61 -12.11 0.53
N ARG A 389 24.51 -13.04 0.18
CA ARG A 389 25.13 -13.95 1.16
C ARG A 389 25.89 -13.18 2.25
N ALA A 390 26.62 -12.14 1.89
CA ALA A 390 27.33 -11.30 2.84
C ALA A 390 26.38 -10.53 3.77
N LEU A 391 25.30 -9.95 3.23
CA LEU A 391 24.32 -9.21 4.01
C LEU A 391 23.47 -10.10 4.93
N GLN A 392 23.31 -11.38 4.59
CA GLN A 392 22.52 -12.34 5.38
C GLN A 392 23.35 -13.16 6.38
N ASN A 393 24.68 -13.13 6.26
CA ASN A 393 25.58 -13.84 7.16
C ASN A 393 26.67 -12.86 7.61
N LEU A 394 26.30 -11.94 8.50
CA LEU A 394 27.19 -10.94 9.09
C LEU A 394 27.70 -11.44 10.45
N PRO A 395 28.97 -11.89 10.57
CA PRO A 395 29.56 -12.23 11.86
C PRO A 395 29.48 -11.08 12.86
N GLU A 396 29.43 -9.85 12.36
CA GLU A 396 29.43 -8.63 13.15
C GLU A 396 28.18 -8.47 14.01
N LEU A 397 27.07 -9.14 13.66
CA LEU A 397 25.84 -9.14 14.46
C LEU A 397 26.08 -9.65 15.89
N SER A 398 27.03 -10.57 16.06
CA SER A 398 27.41 -11.09 17.38
C SER A 398 27.99 -10.00 18.30
N TYR A 399 28.66 -8.98 17.76
CA TYR A 399 29.20 -7.86 18.55
C TYR A 399 28.11 -6.87 19.02
N PHE A 400 26.94 -6.89 18.38
CA PHE A 400 25.82 -5.99 18.66
C PHE A 400 24.70 -6.64 19.48
N GLN A 401 24.71 -7.97 19.66
CA GLN A 401 23.81 -8.63 20.60
C GLN A 401 24.22 -8.29 22.04
N PRO A 402 23.27 -7.98 22.95
CA PRO A 402 23.60 -7.88 24.36
C PRO A 402 24.14 -9.24 24.84
N PRO A 403 25.08 -9.27 25.81
CA PRO A 403 25.47 -10.54 26.42
C PRO A 403 24.21 -11.23 26.95
N LEU A 404 24.09 -12.53 26.66
CA LEU A 404 23.03 -13.37 27.22
C LEU A 404 23.00 -13.13 28.74
N ARG A 405 21.93 -12.51 29.25
CA ARG A 405 21.71 -12.52 30.69
C ARG A 405 21.45 -13.98 31.07
N PRO A 406 22.13 -14.54 32.09
CA PRO A 406 21.74 -15.83 32.63
C PRO A 406 20.25 -15.76 32.98
N SER A 407 19.48 -16.77 32.58
CA SER A 407 18.11 -16.90 33.04
C SER A 407 18.12 -16.90 34.57
N HIS A 408 17.51 -15.89 35.19
CA HIS A 408 17.12 -16.04 36.58
C HIS A 408 16.17 -17.24 36.62
N ARG A 409 16.60 -18.31 37.32
CA ARG A 409 15.67 -19.34 37.79
C ARG A 409 14.57 -18.59 38.52
N GLN A 410 13.33 -18.79 38.08
CA GLN A 410 12.18 -18.49 38.91
C GLN A 410 12.29 -19.42 40.12
N GLU A 411 12.72 -18.89 41.25
CA GLU A 411 12.40 -19.50 42.54
C GLU A 411 10.89 -19.30 42.74
N GLY A 412 10.21 -20.42 42.96
CA GLY A 412 8.77 -20.49 43.08
C GLY A 412 8.27 -19.63 44.23
N VAL A 413 7.24 -18.83 43.93
CA VAL A 413 6.36 -18.26 44.95
C VAL A 413 5.14 -19.16 44.97
N GLU A 414 5.04 -19.99 46.01
CA GLU A 414 3.80 -20.66 46.37
C GLU A 414 2.77 -19.60 46.74
N ILE A 415 1.62 -19.63 46.07
CA ILE A 415 0.45 -18.82 46.42
C ILE A 415 -0.44 -19.73 47.24
N GLU A 416 -0.47 -19.51 48.56
CA GLU A 416 -1.50 -20.08 49.43
C GLU A 416 -2.86 -19.44 49.05
N ALA A 417 -3.82 -20.30 48.71
CA ALA A 417 -5.19 -19.90 48.44
C ALA A 417 -5.97 -19.81 49.75
N GLU A 418 -6.30 -18.59 50.19
CA GLU A 418 -7.31 -18.37 51.23
C GLU A 418 -8.71 -18.53 50.62
N ALA A 419 -9.40 -19.59 51.03
CA ALA A 419 -10.82 -19.80 50.77
C ALA A 419 -11.64 -18.91 51.70
N THR A 420 -12.35 -17.92 51.16
CA THR A 420 -13.38 -17.19 51.90
C THR A 420 -14.68 -18.00 51.87
N ASP A 421 -15.02 -18.55 53.03
CA ASP A 421 -16.30 -19.19 53.33
C ASP A 421 -17.43 -18.13 53.31
N ALA A 422 -18.51 -18.45 52.61
CA ALA A 422 -19.71 -17.65 52.54
C ALA A 422 -20.77 -18.31 53.42
N SER A 423 -20.81 -17.93 54.70
CA SER A 423 -22.01 -18.10 55.52
C SER A 423 -22.09 -17.06 56.65
N GLU A 424 -23.31 -16.55 56.85
CA GLU A 424 -23.79 -15.80 58.02
C GLU A 424 -23.46 -14.30 58.19
N ARG A 425 -24.29 -13.42 57.60
CA ARG A 425 -25.32 -12.60 58.28
C ARG A 425 -25.76 -11.39 57.46
#